data_AF-A0A960MIH5-F1
#
_entry.id   AF-A0A960MIH5-F1
#
_cell.length_a   1.000
_cell.length_b   1.000
_cell.length_c   1.000
_cell.angle_alpha   90.00
_cell.angle_beta   90.00
_cell.angle_gamma   90.00
#
_symmetry.space_group_name_H-M   'P 1'
#
loop_
_entity.id
_entity.type
_entity.pdbx_description
1 polymer ?
#
loop_
_entity_poly.entity_id
_entity_poly.type
_entity_poly.pdbx_seq_one_letter_code
_entity_poly.pdbx_strand_id
1 'polypeptide(L)'
;MIKRFLYDLSLFALLILFFPKLMIDFFFKGKYRQSILARLYPEAIKNTKKPVIWLHGVSLGETKALSTLIPHMRKAYPQAYLFVTTVTETGYNQAQKLIPDVDAIHYLPLDFSWIIKSFVRMIQPQLLILVEGDYWYNLMREVKRRGGRIAVVNGKMSEKSLKRYHYFKSLFSFVDHFCLQGESYRERFLKLGISPKKMTVTGNLKFDIPMPEMEDLSHFKQELHLEEGDRVITLGSTHEGEEELLMRKIKPLQQKDPHLKVLLVPRHPERFARVKSLLAHYPQTVLIDKMGVLSKCYRISDLAIIGGSFVNGVGGHDIFESAKMGVPTLFGPYMYKQVDLTQLITQSGAGKMLSLEALLPTLEELLYNPHLRQEMGEKGILCGQKAMGSALRTWKEIACMLDY
;
A
#
# COMPACT_ATOMS: atom_id res chain seq x y z
N MET A 1 30.41 -13.80 -11.46
CA MET A 1 29.84 -14.90 -12.29
C MET A 1 29.16 -15.96 -11.43
N ILE A 2 29.83 -16.49 -10.39
CA ILE A 2 29.29 -17.52 -9.48
C ILE A 2 27.98 -17.13 -8.79
N LYS A 3 27.91 -15.93 -8.16
CA LYS A 3 26.68 -15.46 -7.48
C LYS A 3 25.45 -15.44 -8.40
N ARG A 4 25.63 -15.03 -9.66
CA ARG A 4 24.57 -15.04 -10.68
C ARG A 4 24.11 -16.45 -11.00
N PHE A 5 25.05 -17.36 -11.23
CA PHE A 5 24.74 -18.74 -11.55
C PHE A 5 23.97 -19.42 -10.40
N LEU A 6 24.42 -19.24 -9.15
CA LEU A 6 23.72 -19.76 -7.98
C LEU A 6 22.32 -19.15 -7.82
N TYR A 7 22.17 -17.86 -8.10
CA TYR A 7 20.87 -17.20 -8.07
C TYR A 7 19.93 -17.75 -9.16
N ASP A 8 20.38 -17.86 -10.41
CA ASP A 8 19.60 -18.45 -11.51
C ASP A 8 19.20 -19.91 -11.20
N LEU A 9 20.13 -20.71 -10.64
CA LEU A 9 19.87 -22.08 -10.23
C LEU A 9 18.80 -22.14 -9.13
N SER A 10 18.85 -21.22 -8.16
CA SER A 10 17.84 -21.14 -7.09
C SER A 10 16.47 -20.74 -7.64
N LEU A 11 16.41 -19.81 -8.60
CA LEU A 11 15.17 -19.44 -9.28
C LEU A 11 14.60 -20.63 -10.07
N PHE A 12 15.46 -21.39 -10.74
CA PHE A 12 15.03 -22.57 -11.49
C PHE A 12 14.48 -23.67 -10.57
N ALA A 13 15.15 -23.93 -9.44
CA ALA A 13 14.68 -24.86 -8.43
C ALA A 13 13.33 -24.42 -7.83
N LEU A 14 13.17 -23.13 -7.52
CA LEU A 14 11.90 -22.57 -7.06
C LEU A 14 10.81 -22.69 -8.12
N LEU A 15 11.14 -22.46 -9.40
CA LEU A 15 10.18 -22.61 -10.48
C LEU A 15 9.68 -24.05 -10.56
N ILE A 16 10.56 -25.05 -10.52
CA ILE A 16 10.19 -26.47 -10.49
C ILE A 16 9.30 -26.79 -9.28
N LEU A 17 9.70 -26.33 -8.10
CA LEU A 17 8.97 -26.58 -6.85
C LEU A 17 7.54 -26.02 -6.89
N PHE A 18 7.38 -24.80 -7.42
CA PHE A 18 6.08 -24.14 -7.51
C PHE A 18 5.31 -24.43 -8.80
N PHE A 19 5.93 -25.12 -9.77
CA PHE A 19 5.33 -25.42 -11.08
C PHE A 19 3.96 -26.12 -10.97
N PRO A 20 3.78 -27.17 -10.12
CA PRO A 20 2.48 -27.84 -10.01
C PRO A 20 1.36 -26.89 -9.56
N LYS A 21 1.64 -26.05 -8.57
CA LYS A 21 0.68 -25.05 -8.07
C LYS A 21 0.38 -23.99 -9.14
N LEU A 22 1.40 -23.51 -9.84
CA LEU A 22 1.24 -22.55 -10.93
C LEU A 22 0.36 -23.12 -12.05
N MET A 23 0.54 -24.39 -12.42
CA MET A 23 -0.33 -25.07 -13.39
C MET A 23 -1.76 -25.21 -12.91
N ILE A 24 -1.96 -25.54 -11.63
CA ILE A 24 -3.31 -25.61 -11.05
C ILE A 24 -4.00 -24.24 -11.13
N ASP A 25 -3.32 -23.18 -10.69
CA ASP A 25 -3.89 -21.83 -10.69
C ASP A 25 -4.12 -21.30 -12.12
N PHE A 26 -3.24 -21.64 -13.07
CA PHE A 26 -3.33 -21.26 -14.49
C PHE A 26 -4.49 -21.97 -15.21
N PHE A 27 -4.56 -23.30 -15.13
CA PHE A 27 -5.56 -24.07 -15.86
C PHE A 27 -6.94 -24.02 -15.19
N PHE A 28 -7.01 -24.20 -13.87
CA PHE A 28 -8.29 -24.38 -13.17
C PHE A 28 -8.87 -23.10 -12.57
N LYS A 29 -8.05 -22.09 -12.23
CA LYS A 29 -8.54 -20.83 -11.63
C LYS A 29 -8.47 -19.64 -12.58
N GLY A 30 -7.92 -19.83 -13.78
CA GLY A 30 -7.72 -18.76 -14.76
C GLY A 30 -6.78 -17.64 -14.29
N LYS A 31 -6.09 -17.81 -13.17
CA LYS A 31 -5.19 -16.80 -12.60
C LYS A 31 -3.84 -16.84 -13.30
N TYR A 32 -3.21 -15.68 -13.45
CA TYR A 32 -1.85 -15.53 -13.97
C TYR A 32 -1.67 -15.86 -15.46
N ARG A 33 -2.75 -16.08 -16.22
CA ARG A 33 -2.67 -16.50 -17.62
C ARG A 33 -1.94 -15.47 -18.49
N GLN A 34 -2.27 -14.19 -18.28
CA GLN A 34 -1.66 -13.10 -19.02
C GLN A 34 -0.26 -12.80 -18.47
N SER A 35 -0.12 -12.76 -17.15
CA SER A 35 1.15 -12.39 -16.52
C SER A 35 2.27 -13.43 -16.72
N ILE A 36 2.03 -14.74 -16.64
CA ILE A 36 3.12 -15.73 -16.76
C ILE A 36 3.74 -15.73 -18.16
N LEU A 37 2.90 -15.76 -19.20
CA LEU A 37 3.38 -15.80 -20.59
C LEU A 37 4.15 -14.53 -20.94
N ALA A 38 3.61 -13.35 -20.60
CA ALA A 38 4.27 -12.08 -20.83
C ALA A 38 5.59 -11.94 -20.06
N ARG A 39 5.76 -12.63 -18.92
CA ARG A 39 6.99 -12.59 -18.12
C ARG A 39 8.05 -13.57 -18.60
N LEU A 40 7.66 -14.66 -19.26
CA LEU A 40 8.59 -15.62 -19.89
C LEU A 40 9.04 -15.12 -21.26
N TYR A 41 8.11 -14.56 -22.03
CA TYR A 41 8.32 -14.06 -23.38
C TYR A 41 7.96 -12.57 -23.42
N PRO A 42 8.83 -11.70 -22.87
CA PRO A 42 8.55 -10.28 -22.89
C PRO A 42 8.44 -9.76 -24.32
N GLU A 43 7.42 -8.95 -24.54
CA GLU A 43 7.17 -8.31 -25.83
C GLU A 43 8.38 -7.46 -26.27
N ALA A 44 8.58 -7.37 -27.58
CA ALA A 44 9.61 -6.54 -28.16
C ALA A 44 9.26 -5.07 -27.92
N ILE A 45 10.14 -4.35 -27.23
CA ILE A 45 10.00 -2.91 -26.98
C ILE A 45 10.77 -2.18 -28.08
N LYS A 46 10.10 -1.27 -28.78
CA LYS A 46 10.78 -0.42 -29.79
C LYS A 46 11.85 0.42 -29.08
N ASN A 47 13.07 0.41 -29.61
CA ASN A 47 14.10 1.32 -29.13
C ASN A 47 13.68 2.76 -29.44
N THR A 48 13.43 3.54 -28.40
CA THR A 48 12.84 4.87 -28.53
C THR A 48 13.87 5.95 -28.84
N LYS A 49 15.18 5.63 -28.73
CA LYS A 49 16.32 6.59 -28.71
C LYS A 49 16.18 7.71 -27.66
N LYS A 50 15.09 7.72 -26.89
CA LYS A 50 14.80 8.67 -25.83
C LYS A 50 15.43 8.18 -24.52
N PRO A 51 15.81 9.08 -23.62
CA PRO A 51 16.17 8.73 -22.26
C PRO A 51 15.01 8.00 -21.58
N VAL A 52 15.28 6.80 -21.07
CA VAL A 52 14.27 5.93 -20.48
C VAL A 52 14.34 5.98 -18.96
N ILE A 53 13.20 6.33 -18.35
CA ILE A 53 13.00 6.21 -16.90
C ILE A 53 12.07 5.03 -16.67
N TRP A 54 12.59 3.99 -16.04
CA TRP A 54 11.86 2.77 -15.75
C TRP A 54 11.32 2.80 -14.32
N LEU A 55 10.00 2.77 -14.16
CA LEU A 55 9.33 2.66 -12.88
C LEU A 55 8.78 1.25 -12.66
N HIS A 56 9.08 0.65 -11.51
CA HIS A 56 8.61 -0.69 -11.16
C HIS A 56 7.75 -0.69 -9.89
N GLY A 57 6.52 -1.19 -10.00
CA GLY A 57 5.60 -1.41 -8.89
C GLY A 57 4.88 -2.75 -9.00
N VAL A 58 5.13 -3.66 -8.06
CA VAL A 58 4.67 -5.07 -8.10
C VAL A 58 3.15 -5.21 -8.13
N SER A 59 2.47 -4.49 -7.24
CA SER A 59 1.05 -4.66 -6.94
C SER A 59 0.26 -3.37 -7.02
N LEU A 60 -1.05 -3.48 -6.82
CA LEU A 60 -1.99 -2.36 -6.78
C LEU A 60 -1.50 -1.21 -5.88
N GLY A 61 -0.93 -1.54 -4.71
CA GLY A 61 -0.48 -0.53 -3.74
C GLY A 61 0.73 0.26 -4.23
N GLU A 62 1.68 -0.39 -4.89
CA GLU A 62 2.86 0.26 -5.47
C GLU A 62 2.49 1.03 -6.74
N THR A 63 1.58 0.51 -7.56
CA THR A 63 1.05 1.24 -8.72
C THR A 63 0.39 2.55 -8.32
N LYS A 64 -0.40 2.57 -7.23
CA LYS A 64 -0.96 3.81 -6.67
C LYS A 64 0.11 4.78 -6.17
N ALA A 65 1.24 4.29 -5.65
CA ALA A 65 2.35 5.15 -5.28
C ALA A 65 3.09 5.71 -6.51
N LEU A 66 3.18 4.96 -7.60
CA LEU A 66 3.74 5.46 -8.86
C LEU A 66 2.89 6.56 -9.48
N SER A 67 1.56 6.44 -9.42
CA SER A 67 0.66 7.45 -10.01
C SER A 67 0.82 8.84 -9.38
N THR A 68 1.35 8.96 -8.16
CA THR A 68 1.64 10.26 -7.53
C THR A 68 2.97 10.86 -8.00
N LEU A 69 3.94 10.03 -8.36
CA LEU A 69 5.28 10.47 -8.77
C LEU A 69 5.34 10.89 -10.26
N ILE A 70 4.64 10.15 -11.12
CA ILE A 70 4.70 10.30 -12.58
C ILE A 70 4.35 11.71 -13.09
N PRO A 71 3.34 12.42 -12.57
CA PRO A 71 3.04 13.79 -13.01
C PRO A 71 4.23 14.75 -12.82
N HIS A 72 4.99 14.60 -11.73
CA HIS A 72 6.19 15.41 -11.50
C HIS A 72 7.30 15.08 -12.51
N MET A 73 7.44 13.81 -12.86
CA MET A 73 8.44 13.32 -13.82
C MET A 73 8.11 13.77 -15.25
N ARG A 74 6.85 13.59 -15.70
CA ARG A 74 6.43 14.04 -17.02
C ARG A 74 6.59 15.55 -17.18
N LYS A 75 6.21 16.32 -16.16
CA LYS A 75 6.37 17.79 -16.17
C LYS A 75 7.82 18.21 -16.31
N ALA A 76 8.74 17.55 -15.59
CA ALA A 76 10.16 17.90 -15.59
C ALA A 76 10.92 17.35 -16.80
N TYR A 77 10.53 16.18 -17.31
CA TYR A 77 11.13 15.54 -18.48
C TYR A 77 10.06 15.12 -19.51
N PRO A 78 9.46 16.07 -20.24
CA PRO A 78 8.38 15.78 -21.20
C PRO A 78 8.79 14.77 -22.28
N GLN A 79 10.06 14.77 -22.66
CA GLN A 79 10.61 13.92 -23.72
C GLN A 79 11.12 12.56 -23.23
N ALA A 80 11.18 12.33 -21.91
CA ALA A 80 11.60 11.04 -21.38
C ALA A 80 10.56 9.97 -21.70
N TYR A 81 11.05 8.77 -22.00
CA TYR A 81 10.20 7.60 -22.17
C TYR A 81 9.95 6.99 -20.78
N LEU A 82 8.73 7.15 -20.27
CA LEU A 82 8.33 6.61 -18.98
C LEU A 82 7.83 5.18 -19.18
N PHE A 83 8.63 4.22 -18.71
CA PHE A 83 8.36 2.80 -18.86
C PHE A 83 7.92 2.20 -17.52
N VAL A 84 6.70 1.68 -17.43
CA VAL A 84 6.18 1.11 -16.19
C VAL A 84 6.16 -0.42 -16.28
N THR A 85 6.60 -1.10 -15.22
CA THR A 85 6.37 -2.53 -15.08
C THR A 85 5.65 -2.91 -13.80
N THR A 86 4.78 -3.92 -13.89
CA THR A 86 4.11 -4.56 -12.76
C THR A 86 4.32 -6.07 -12.77
N VAL A 87 3.96 -6.76 -11.69
CA VAL A 87 4.01 -8.24 -11.65
C VAL A 87 2.60 -8.84 -11.63
N THR A 88 1.68 -8.22 -10.89
CA THR A 88 0.32 -8.72 -10.72
C THR A 88 -0.62 -8.22 -11.81
N GLU A 89 -1.60 -9.04 -12.20
CA GLU A 89 -2.65 -8.63 -13.15
C GLU A 89 -3.49 -7.47 -12.61
N THR A 90 -3.76 -7.45 -11.30
CA THR A 90 -4.44 -6.33 -10.64
C THR A 90 -3.61 -5.04 -10.67
N GLY A 91 -2.30 -5.11 -10.44
CA GLY A 91 -1.40 -3.97 -10.58
C GLY A 91 -1.34 -3.47 -12.03
N TYR A 92 -1.26 -4.38 -13.01
CA TYR A 92 -1.25 -4.04 -14.44
C TYR A 92 -2.53 -3.29 -14.86
N ASN A 93 -3.69 -3.87 -14.56
CA ASN A 93 -4.99 -3.27 -14.90
C ASN A 93 -5.20 -1.93 -14.21
N GLN A 94 -4.70 -1.77 -12.98
CA GLN A 94 -4.77 -0.48 -12.30
C GLN A 94 -3.81 0.54 -12.91
N ALA A 95 -2.60 0.13 -13.31
CA ALA A 95 -1.61 1.02 -13.90
C ALA A 95 -2.17 1.65 -15.18
N GLN A 96 -2.84 0.86 -16.02
CA GLN A 96 -3.52 1.35 -17.22
C GLN A 96 -4.58 2.43 -16.93
N LYS A 97 -5.24 2.36 -15.76
CA LYS A 97 -6.30 3.31 -15.38
C LYS A 97 -5.76 4.57 -14.68
N LEU A 98 -4.81 4.40 -13.76
CA LEU A 98 -4.31 5.48 -12.90
C LEU A 98 -3.15 6.25 -13.52
N ILE A 99 -2.51 5.70 -14.53
CA ILE A 99 -1.28 6.21 -15.09
C ILE A 99 -1.42 6.30 -16.62
N PRO A 100 -2.28 7.19 -17.15
CA PRO A 100 -2.44 7.35 -18.59
C PRO A 100 -1.22 8.02 -19.25
N ASP A 101 -0.43 8.76 -18.49
CA ASP A 101 0.67 9.62 -18.98
C ASP A 101 2.03 8.90 -19.04
N VAL A 102 2.03 7.61 -19.37
CA VAL A 102 3.26 6.81 -19.57
C VAL A 102 3.28 6.21 -20.96
N ASP A 103 4.48 5.99 -21.46
CA ASP A 103 4.67 5.57 -22.85
C ASP A 103 4.43 4.07 -23.05
N ALA A 104 4.62 3.25 -22.01
CA ALA A 104 4.28 1.83 -22.02
C ALA A 104 4.15 1.23 -20.62
N ILE A 105 3.30 0.20 -20.52
CA ILE A 105 3.07 -0.60 -19.30
C ILE A 105 3.22 -2.08 -19.67
N HIS A 106 4.16 -2.78 -19.04
CA HIS A 106 4.44 -4.20 -19.28
C HIS A 106 4.49 -5.00 -17.97
N TYR A 107 4.48 -6.33 -18.08
CA TYR A 107 4.87 -7.16 -16.95
C TYR A 107 6.39 -7.22 -16.81
N LEU A 108 6.90 -7.16 -15.58
CA LEU A 108 8.32 -7.38 -15.30
C LEU A 108 8.68 -8.85 -15.58
N PRO A 109 9.63 -9.16 -16.46
CA PRO A 109 9.99 -10.53 -16.78
C PRO A 109 10.44 -11.34 -15.57
N LEU A 110 10.45 -12.66 -15.69
CA LEU A 110 11.10 -13.49 -14.68
C LEU A 110 12.58 -13.10 -14.59
N ASP A 111 13.08 -13.01 -13.36
CA ASP A 111 14.43 -12.50 -13.08
C ASP A 111 15.52 -13.53 -13.42
N PHE A 112 15.37 -14.30 -14.49
CA PHE A 112 16.43 -15.15 -15.04
C PHE A 112 17.42 -14.30 -15.84
N SER A 113 18.72 -14.58 -15.69
CA SER A 113 19.75 -13.72 -16.27
C SER A 113 19.66 -13.55 -17.79
N TRP A 114 19.26 -14.57 -18.55
CA TRP A 114 19.15 -14.48 -20.02
C TRP A 114 17.95 -13.64 -20.46
N ILE A 115 16.81 -13.76 -19.77
CA ILE A 115 15.58 -13.00 -20.05
C ILE A 115 15.83 -11.52 -19.74
N ILE A 116 16.28 -11.24 -18.52
CA ILE A 116 16.52 -9.86 -18.06
C ILE A 116 17.64 -9.18 -18.86
N LYS A 117 18.72 -9.89 -19.19
CA LYS A 117 19.79 -9.32 -20.04
C LYS A 117 19.28 -8.89 -21.42
N SER A 118 18.31 -9.61 -21.98
CA SER A 118 17.65 -9.22 -23.22
C SER A 118 16.74 -8.01 -22.99
N PHE A 119 15.90 -8.08 -21.98
CA PHE A 119 14.92 -7.04 -21.65
C PHE A 119 15.56 -5.69 -21.32
N VAL A 120 16.53 -5.65 -20.40
CA VAL A 120 17.29 -4.44 -20.06
C VAL A 120 18.05 -3.91 -21.28
N ARG A 121 18.49 -4.77 -22.20
CA ARG A 121 19.16 -4.34 -23.44
C ARG A 121 18.22 -3.63 -24.41
N MET A 122 16.96 -4.05 -24.47
CA MET A 122 15.94 -3.37 -25.29
C MET A 122 15.58 -2.00 -24.70
N ILE A 123 15.50 -1.91 -23.37
CA ILE A 123 15.06 -0.71 -22.66
C ILE A 123 16.18 0.33 -22.51
N GLN A 124 17.42 -0.09 -22.22
CA GLN A 124 18.55 0.81 -21.89
C GLN A 124 18.18 1.91 -20.86
N PRO A 125 17.68 1.54 -19.66
CA PRO A 125 17.21 2.52 -18.69
C PRO A 125 18.36 3.39 -18.16
N GLN A 126 18.16 4.71 -18.15
CA GLN A 126 19.05 5.64 -17.44
C GLN A 126 18.81 5.58 -15.94
N LEU A 127 17.56 5.43 -15.53
CA LEU A 127 17.14 5.32 -14.14
C LEU A 127 16.09 4.22 -14.00
N LEU A 128 16.32 3.29 -13.07
CA LEU A 128 15.33 2.34 -12.57
C LEU A 128 14.85 2.81 -11.19
N ILE A 129 13.55 2.99 -11.05
CA ILE A 129 12.86 3.35 -9.81
C ILE A 129 12.13 2.11 -9.30
N LEU A 130 12.58 1.55 -8.18
CA LEU A 130 11.93 0.43 -7.49
C LEU A 130 11.05 0.96 -6.37
N VAL A 131 9.76 0.61 -6.36
CA VAL A 131 8.84 1.03 -5.30
C VAL A 131 8.85 0.04 -4.13
N GLU A 132 8.97 0.57 -2.92
CA GLU A 132 9.04 -0.17 -1.66
C GLU A 132 10.21 -1.14 -1.53
N GLY A 133 9.97 -2.45 -1.59
CA GLY A 133 10.91 -3.49 -1.13
C GLY A 133 11.18 -4.60 -2.13
N ASP A 134 10.98 -4.32 -3.42
CA ASP A 134 11.02 -5.33 -4.48
C ASP A 134 12.37 -5.38 -5.22
N TYR A 135 13.30 -6.11 -4.61
CA TYR A 135 14.70 -6.18 -5.05
C TYR A 135 14.97 -7.44 -5.88
N TRP A 136 15.25 -7.26 -7.17
CA TRP A 136 15.56 -8.33 -8.12
C TRP A 136 17.05 -8.32 -8.50
N TYR A 137 17.76 -9.41 -8.23
CA TYR A 137 19.23 -9.44 -8.34
C TYR A 137 19.70 -9.32 -9.79
N ASN A 138 19.11 -10.08 -10.72
CA ASN A 138 19.52 -10.02 -12.13
C ASN A 138 19.13 -8.68 -12.74
N LEU A 139 17.92 -8.18 -12.46
CA LEU A 139 17.45 -6.86 -12.89
C LEU A 139 18.42 -5.75 -12.47
N MET A 140 18.66 -5.60 -11.17
CA MET A 140 19.50 -4.52 -10.67
C MET A 140 20.94 -4.64 -11.19
N ARG A 141 21.48 -5.86 -11.24
CA ARG A 141 22.82 -6.08 -11.79
C ARG A 141 22.90 -5.71 -13.28
N GLU A 142 21.93 -6.12 -14.10
CA GLU A 142 21.95 -5.83 -15.53
C GLU A 142 21.71 -4.35 -15.83
N VAL A 143 20.89 -3.64 -15.04
CA VAL A 143 20.75 -2.17 -15.12
C VAL A 143 22.08 -1.48 -14.81
N LYS A 144 22.74 -1.82 -13.69
CA LYS A 144 24.06 -1.25 -13.35
C LYS A 144 25.12 -1.58 -14.39
N ARG A 145 25.11 -2.79 -14.95
CA ARG A 145 26.05 -3.20 -16.02
C ARG A 145 25.89 -2.37 -17.30
N ARG A 146 24.74 -1.74 -17.51
CA ARG A 146 24.46 -0.84 -18.63
C ARG A 146 24.71 0.63 -18.31
N GLY A 147 25.20 0.95 -17.11
CA GLY A 147 25.44 2.32 -16.68
C GLY A 147 24.21 3.03 -16.11
N GLY A 148 23.05 2.35 -16.06
CA GLY A 148 21.84 2.92 -15.44
C GLY A 148 22.01 3.11 -13.93
N ARG A 149 21.28 4.07 -13.37
CA ARG A 149 21.17 4.30 -11.93
C ARG A 149 19.93 3.62 -11.36
N ILE A 150 19.94 3.33 -10.07
CA ILE A 150 18.85 2.65 -9.36
C ILE A 150 18.47 3.44 -8.12
N ALA A 151 17.22 3.87 -8.05
CA ALA A 151 16.62 4.48 -6.87
C ALA A 151 15.55 3.54 -6.28
N VAL A 152 15.51 3.45 -4.96
CA VAL A 152 14.40 2.82 -4.25
C VAL A 152 13.54 3.94 -3.67
N VAL A 153 12.25 3.96 -3.99
CA VAL A 153 11.31 4.99 -3.55
C VAL A 153 10.23 4.40 -2.68
N ASN A 154 9.68 5.22 -1.77
CA ASN A 154 8.74 4.75 -0.76
C ASN A 154 9.31 3.57 0.05
N GLY A 155 10.64 3.54 0.22
CA GLY A 155 11.37 2.40 0.74
C GLY A 155 10.94 2.08 2.17
N LYS A 156 10.62 0.80 2.38
CA LYS A 156 10.24 0.26 3.68
C LYS A 156 10.84 -1.12 3.89
N MET A 157 11.12 -1.44 5.14
CA MET A 157 11.68 -2.75 5.52
C MET A 157 11.13 -3.17 6.87
N SER A 158 10.55 -4.37 6.93
CA SER A 158 10.12 -4.97 8.20
C SER A 158 11.30 -5.59 8.95
N GLU A 159 11.15 -5.80 10.26
CA GLU A 159 12.14 -6.49 11.10
C GLU A 159 12.48 -7.89 10.57
N LYS A 160 11.48 -8.63 10.09
CA LYS A 160 11.70 -9.94 9.44
C LYS A 160 12.56 -9.82 8.19
N SER A 161 12.32 -8.79 7.38
CA SER A 161 13.10 -8.55 6.16
C SER A 161 14.52 -8.11 6.48
N LEU A 162 14.71 -7.29 7.52
CA LEU A 162 16.03 -6.91 8.02
C LEU A 162 16.88 -8.15 8.36
N LYS A 163 16.34 -9.08 9.15
CA LYS A 163 17.03 -10.33 9.51
C LYS A 163 17.42 -11.15 8.28
N ARG A 164 16.52 -11.27 7.31
CA ARG A 164 16.79 -12.00 6.05
C ARG A 164 17.85 -11.30 5.20
N TYR A 165 17.74 -9.99 5.02
CA TYR A 165 18.64 -9.21 4.18
C TYR A 165 20.02 -8.99 4.80
N HIS A 166 20.19 -9.21 6.09
CA HIS A 166 21.50 -9.23 6.75
C HIS A 166 22.49 -10.15 6.02
N TYR A 167 22.04 -11.34 5.59
CA TYR A 167 22.85 -12.31 4.85
C TYR A 167 23.07 -11.95 3.37
N PHE A 168 22.25 -11.05 2.82
CA PHE A 168 22.27 -10.67 1.40
C PHE A 168 22.54 -9.19 1.20
N LYS A 169 23.26 -8.53 2.13
CA LYS A 169 23.51 -7.08 2.09
C LYS A 169 24.16 -6.58 0.79
N SER A 170 24.92 -7.44 0.09
CA SER A 170 25.50 -7.11 -1.22
C SER A 170 24.45 -6.84 -2.31
N LEU A 171 23.18 -7.16 -2.07
CA LEU A 171 22.09 -6.79 -2.96
C LEU A 171 21.90 -5.27 -3.06
N PHE A 172 22.12 -4.55 -1.95
CA PHE A 172 21.93 -3.11 -1.88
C PHE A 172 23.10 -2.31 -2.46
N SER A 173 24.22 -2.95 -2.81
CA SER A 173 25.33 -2.25 -3.44
C SER A 173 24.99 -1.76 -4.86
N PHE A 174 23.95 -2.34 -5.48
CA PHE A 174 23.44 -1.86 -6.77
C PHE A 174 22.57 -0.62 -6.63
N VAL A 175 22.05 -0.30 -5.45
CA VAL A 175 21.18 0.85 -5.25
C VAL A 175 22.03 2.10 -5.04
N ASP A 176 21.74 3.13 -5.84
CA ASP A 176 22.43 4.41 -5.78
C ASP A 176 21.82 5.30 -4.69
N HIS A 177 20.48 5.28 -4.55
CA HIS A 177 19.78 6.07 -3.53
C HIS A 177 18.49 5.43 -3.01
N PHE A 178 18.17 5.70 -1.74
CA PHE A 178 16.94 5.25 -1.06
C PHE A 178 16.14 6.45 -0.55
N CYS A 179 14.92 6.61 -1.06
CA CYS A 179 13.91 7.50 -0.55
C CYS A 179 12.95 6.73 0.36
N LEU A 180 13.02 6.97 1.67
CA LEU A 180 12.39 6.16 2.70
C LEU A 180 11.11 6.80 3.26
N GLN A 181 10.20 5.95 3.76
CA GLN A 181 8.91 6.41 4.29
C GLN A 181 9.02 7.16 5.61
N GLY A 182 9.99 6.81 6.46
CA GLY A 182 10.13 7.31 7.81
C GLY A 182 11.48 6.94 8.42
N GLU A 183 11.78 7.53 9.58
CA GLU A 183 13.05 7.34 10.27
C GLU A 183 13.24 5.91 10.79
N SER A 184 12.17 5.22 11.23
CA SER A 184 12.31 3.82 11.69
C SER A 184 12.80 2.90 10.56
N TYR A 185 12.40 3.17 9.32
CA TYR A 185 12.94 2.43 8.16
C TYR A 185 14.39 2.80 7.86
N ARG A 186 14.76 4.07 8.00
CA ARG A 186 16.15 4.53 7.86
C ARG A 186 17.07 3.81 8.83
N GLU A 187 16.69 3.72 10.09
CA GLU A 187 17.44 2.97 11.11
C GLU A 187 17.63 1.50 10.73
N ARG A 188 16.61 0.86 10.16
CA ARG A 188 16.72 -0.53 9.69
C ARG A 188 17.70 -0.68 8.52
N PHE A 189 17.70 0.25 7.56
CA PHE A 189 18.68 0.22 6.46
C PHE A 189 20.11 0.57 6.94
N LEU A 190 20.25 1.45 7.94
CA LEU A 190 21.54 1.71 8.62
C LEU A 190 22.09 0.44 9.27
N LYS A 191 21.24 -0.35 9.95
CA LYS A 191 21.62 -1.65 10.53
C LYS A 191 22.09 -2.68 9.48
N LEU A 192 21.73 -2.52 8.20
CA LEU A 192 22.26 -3.34 7.10
C LEU A 192 23.61 -2.84 6.56
N GLY A 193 24.11 -1.71 7.06
CA GLY A 193 25.37 -1.10 6.62
C GLY A 193 25.24 -0.23 5.38
N ILE A 194 24.03 0.24 5.04
CA ILE A 194 23.84 1.20 3.94
C ILE A 194 24.29 2.58 4.43
N SER A 195 25.06 3.28 3.59
CA SER A 195 25.60 4.59 3.91
C SER A 195 24.48 5.62 4.12
N PRO A 196 24.53 6.45 5.20
CA PRO A 196 23.58 7.54 5.41
C PRO A 196 23.48 8.50 4.22
N LYS A 197 24.55 8.65 3.43
CA LYS A 197 24.60 9.54 2.25
C LYS A 197 23.73 9.05 1.09
N LYS A 198 23.36 7.76 1.08
CA LYS A 198 22.48 7.16 0.08
C LYS A 198 21.02 7.11 0.53
N MET A 199 20.66 7.81 1.61
CA MET A 199 19.35 7.66 2.24
C MET A 199 18.76 9.01 2.61
N THR A 200 17.55 9.25 2.13
CA THR A 200 16.76 10.45 2.44
C THR A 200 15.36 10.02 2.84
N VAL A 201 14.84 10.54 3.97
CA VAL A 201 13.45 10.30 4.37
C VAL A 201 12.57 11.30 3.63
N THR A 202 11.79 10.80 2.68
CA THR A 202 10.93 11.64 1.81
C THR A 202 9.46 11.55 2.20
N GLY A 203 9.10 10.63 3.09
CA GLY A 203 7.71 10.36 3.50
C GLY A 203 7.09 9.21 2.69
N ASN A 204 5.82 8.94 2.96
CA ASN A 204 5.07 7.89 2.30
C ASN A 204 4.32 8.42 1.06
N LEU A 205 4.68 7.93 -0.12
CA LEU A 205 4.06 8.32 -1.40
C LEU A 205 2.54 8.05 -1.45
N LYS A 206 2.04 7.12 -0.62
CA LYS A 206 0.62 6.77 -0.56
C LYS A 206 -0.23 7.86 0.10
N PHE A 207 0.39 8.78 0.84
CA PHE A 207 -0.33 9.92 1.43
C PHE A 207 -0.67 10.99 0.41
N ASP A 208 0.10 11.08 -0.67
CA ASP A 208 -0.11 12.00 -1.79
C ASP A 208 -1.21 11.53 -2.76
N ILE A 209 -1.82 10.35 -2.52
CA ILE A 209 -2.94 9.88 -3.33
C ILE A 209 -4.11 10.86 -3.13
N PRO A 210 -4.60 11.51 -4.21
CA PRO A 210 -5.71 12.44 -4.13
C PRO A 210 -6.91 11.78 -3.47
N MET A 211 -7.65 12.55 -2.67
CA MET A 211 -8.95 12.09 -2.23
C MET A 211 -9.86 12.01 -3.46
N PRO A 212 -10.73 10.98 -3.56
CA PRO A 212 -11.77 10.97 -4.59
C PRO A 212 -12.54 12.29 -4.55
N GLU A 213 -12.97 12.78 -5.71
CA GLU A 213 -13.83 13.97 -5.79
C GLU A 213 -15.05 13.82 -4.87
N MET A 214 -15.65 14.96 -4.46
CA MET A 214 -16.87 14.96 -3.66
C MET A 214 -18.02 14.34 -4.45
N GLU A 215 -18.10 13.02 -4.39
CA GLU A 215 -19.24 12.24 -4.85
C GLU A 215 -20.40 12.48 -3.89
N ASP A 216 -21.60 12.69 -4.44
CA ASP A 216 -22.84 12.67 -3.67
C ASP A 216 -23.07 11.25 -3.13
N LEU A 217 -23.02 11.12 -1.80
CA LEU A 217 -23.19 9.85 -1.10
C LEU A 217 -24.64 9.61 -0.67
N SER A 218 -25.60 10.43 -1.09
CA SER A 218 -27.02 10.30 -0.70
C SER A 218 -27.59 8.93 -1.08
N HIS A 219 -27.35 8.46 -2.31
CA HIS A 219 -27.76 7.12 -2.73
C HIS A 219 -27.10 6.02 -1.88
N PHE A 220 -25.81 6.19 -1.56
CA PHE A 220 -25.08 5.23 -0.74
C PHE A 220 -25.62 5.18 0.70
N LYS A 221 -25.99 6.33 1.30
CA LYS A 221 -26.66 6.38 2.60
C LYS A 221 -28.03 5.70 2.58
N GLN A 222 -28.81 5.92 1.51
CA GLN A 222 -30.12 5.28 1.31
C GLN A 222 -30.01 3.76 1.18
N GLU A 223 -29.05 3.26 0.39
CA GLU A 223 -28.75 1.81 0.28
C GLU A 223 -28.42 1.17 1.63
N LEU A 224 -27.79 1.94 2.52
CA LEU A 224 -27.43 1.49 3.88
C LEU A 224 -28.52 1.74 4.92
N HIS A 225 -29.69 2.26 4.50
CA HIS A 225 -30.80 2.63 5.38
C HIS A 225 -30.38 3.56 6.53
N LEU A 226 -29.53 4.54 6.21
CA LEU A 226 -29.10 5.59 7.14
C LEU A 226 -30.04 6.79 7.03
N GLU A 227 -30.55 7.23 8.17
CA GLU A 227 -31.44 8.38 8.29
C GLU A 227 -30.68 9.63 8.76
N GLU A 228 -31.29 10.81 8.58
CA GLU A 228 -30.72 12.05 9.10
C GLU A 228 -30.68 12.01 10.64
N GLY A 229 -29.53 12.32 11.23
CA GLY A 229 -29.33 12.24 12.68
C GLY A 229 -28.83 10.89 13.19
N ASP A 230 -28.75 9.85 12.34
CA ASP A 230 -28.06 8.61 12.70
C ASP A 230 -26.57 8.88 12.97
N ARG A 231 -26.05 8.25 14.02
CA ARG A 231 -24.62 8.25 14.36
C ARG A 231 -23.99 7.02 13.76
N VAL A 232 -22.91 7.19 13.00
CA VAL A 232 -22.33 6.11 12.21
C VAL A 232 -20.91 5.78 12.68
N ILE A 233 -20.70 4.53 13.10
CA ILE A 233 -19.37 3.97 13.37
C ILE A 233 -18.99 3.00 12.24
N THR A 234 -17.87 3.23 11.56
CA THR A 234 -17.32 2.23 10.63
C THR A 234 -16.29 1.35 11.33
N LEU A 235 -16.50 0.02 11.31
CA LEU A 235 -15.48 -0.98 11.64
C LEU A 235 -14.77 -1.39 10.34
N GLY A 236 -13.63 -0.77 10.07
CA GLY A 236 -12.92 -0.91 8.81
C GLY A 236 -11.89 -2.04 8.83
N SER A 237 -11.91 -2.89 7.81
CA SER A 237 -10.89 -3.94 7.59
C SER A 237 -10.75 -4.97 8.73
N THR A 238 -11.87 -5.45 9.28
CA THR A 238 -11.87 -6.40 10.41
C THR A 238 -11.33 -7.79 10.04
N HIS A 239 -10.72 -8.47 11.02
CA HIS A 239 -10.19 -9.83 10.94
C HIS A 239 -10.90 -10.79 11.90
N GLU A 240 -10.67 -12.09 11.70
CA GLU A 240 -11.28 -13.14 12.51
C GLU A 240 -11.01 -12.94 13.99
N GLY A 241 -12.07 -13.00 14.79
CA GLY A 241 -12.05 -12.72 16.22
C GLY A 241 -12.36 -11.26 16.53
N GLU A 242 -12.00 -10.29 15.68
CA GLU A 242 -12.25 -8.87 15.97
C GLU A 242 -13.73 -8.51 15.87
N GLU A 243 -14.48 -9.05 14.90
CA GLU A 243 -15.87 -8.66 14.72
C GLU A 243 -16.69 -8.93 15.98
N GLU A 244 -16.55 -10.13 16.54
CA GLU A 244 -17.27 -10.49 17.76
C GLU A 244 -16.80 -9.68 18.96
N LEU A 245 -15.49 -9.47 19.12
CA LEU A 245 -14.93 -8.68 20.22
C LEU A 245 -15.42 -7.22 20.19
N LEU A 246 -15.37 -6.58 19.01
CA LEU A 246 -15.79 -5.20 18.83
C LEU A 246 -17.30 -5.06 18.96
N MET A 247 -18.08 -5.94 18.33
CA MET A 247 -19.54 -5.89 18.40
C MET A 247 -20.07 -6.11 19.82
N ARG A 248 -19.44 -6.98 20.62
CA ARG A 248 -19.78 -7.14 22.05
C ARG A 248 -19.60 -5.85 22.84
N LYS A 249 -18.59 -5.04 22.52
CA LYS A 249 -18.36 -3.72 23.16
C LYS A 249 -19.37 -2.67 22.70
N ILE A 250 -19.79 -2.70 21.43
CA ILE A 250 -20.69 -1.69 20.86
C ILE A 250 -22.17 -1.99 21.17
N LYS A 251 -22.54 -3.27 21.37
CA LYS A 251 -23.93 -3.68 21.64
C LYS A 251 -24.63 -2.89 22.76
N PRO A 252 -24.01 -2.65 23.94
CA PRO A 252 -24.65 -1.84 24.98
C PRO A 252 -24.92 -0.39 24.54
N LEU A 253 -24.11 0.15 23.63
CA LEU A 253 -24.31 1.50 23.09
C LEU A 253 -25.51 1.55 22.15
N GLN A 254 -25.65 0.56 21.26
CA GLN A 254 -26.82 0.45 20.36
C GLN A 254 -28.13 0.19 21.14
N GLN A 255 -28.05 -0.47 22.30
CA GLN A 255 -29.21 -0.65 23.18
C GLN A 255 -29.64 0.65 23.86
N LYS A 256 -28.68 1.54 24.18
CA LYS A 256 -28.96 2.89 24.73
C LYS A 256 -29.40 3.86 23.64
N ASP A 257 -28.88 3.71 22.44
CA ASP A 257 -29.10 4.60 21.29
C ASP A 257 -29.47 3.82 20.02
N PRO A 258 -30.77 3.70 19.70
CA PRO A 258 -31.22 3.04 18.48
C PRO A 258 -30.75 3.71 17.18
N HIS A 259 -30.34 4.98 17.22
CA HIS A 259 -29.78 5.73 16.09
C HIS A 259 -28.28 5.49 15.89
N LEU A 260 -27.65 4.65 16.72
CA LEU A 260 -26.25 4.25 16.52
C LEU A 260 -26.14 3.12 15.50
N LYS A 261 -25.75 3.48 14.28
CA LYS A 261 -25.50 2.55 13.18
C LYS A 261 -24.05 2.14 13.12
N VAL A 262 -23.80 0.87 12.82
CA VAL A 262 -22.45 0.33 12.61
C VAL A 262 -22.32 -0.17 11.19
N LEU A 263 -21.30 0.30 10.46
CA LEU A 263 -20.90 -0.25 9.16
C LEU A 263 -19.72 -1.19 9.37
N LEU A 264 -19.94 -2.50 9.23
CA LEU A 264 -18.89 -3.50 9.44
C LEU A 264 -18.32 -3.92 8.09
N VAL A 265 -17.02 -3.68 7.87
CA VAL A 265 -16.31 -3.95 6.62
C VAL A 265 -15.22 -5.01 6.82
N PRO A 266 -15.50 -6.31 6.57
CA PRO A 266 -14.49 -7.35 6.70
C PRO A 266 -13.37 -7.19 5.66
N ARG A 267 -12.12 -7.49 6.05
CA ARG A 267 -10.97 -7.37 5.14
C ARG A 267 -11.03 -8.31 3.93
N HIS A 268 -11.69 -9.45 4.09
CA HIS A 268 -11.58 -10.65 3.27
C HIS A 268 -12.97 -11.11 2.79
N PRO A 269 -13.26 -11.11 1.47
CA PRO A 269 -14.56 -11.49 0.93
C PRO A 269 -15.05 -12.89 1.32
N GLU A 270 -14.13 -13.83 1.44
CA GLU A 270 -14.41 -15.21 1.87
C GLU A 270 -15.06 -15.28 3.27
N ARG A 271 -15.01 -14.20 4.05
CA ARG A 271 -15.59 -14.14 5.40
C ARG A 271 -16.98 -13.53 5.45
N PHE A 272 -17.50 -12.96 4.37
CA PHE A 272 -18.79 -12.25 4.37
C PHE A 272 -19.93 -13.13 4.88
N ALA A 273 -20.00 -14.39 4.45
CA ALA A 273 -21.04 -15.32 4.91
C ALA A 273 -20.99 -15.54 6.44
N ARG A 274 -19.79 -15.74 7.00
CA ARG A 274 -19.62 -15.97 8.45
C ARG A 274 -19.95 -14.73 9.27
N VAL A 275 -19.53 -13.55 8.79
CA VAL A 275 -19.84 -12.28 9.46
C VAL A 275 -21.33 -11.98 9.37
N LYS A 276 -21.99 -12.27 8.24
CA LYS A 276 -23.45 -12.13 8.11
C LYS A 276 -24.19 -12.92 9.18
N SER A 277 -23.79 -14.17 9.44
CA SER A 277 -24.39 -14.99 10.50
C SER A 277 -24.18 -14.39 11.90
N LEU A 278 -23.00 -13.84 12.19
CA LEU A 278 -22.73 -13.15 13.45
C LEU A 278 -23.67 -11.94 13.63
N LEU A 279 -23.88 -11.17 12.56
CA LEU A 279 -24.66 -9.93 12.58
C LEU A 279 -26.17 -10.13 12.73
N ALA A 280 -26.68 -11.36 12.64
CA ALA A 280 -28.09 -11.67 12.93
C ALA A 280 -28.52 -11.23 14.34
N HIS A 281 -27.57 -11.09 15.27
CA HIS A 281 -27.81 -10.63 16.65
C HIS A 281 -27.61 -9.12 16.86
N TYR A 282 -27.36 -8.36 15.79
CA TYR A 282 -26.99 -6.94 15.82
C TYR A 282 -27.77 -6.17 14.74
N PRO A 283 -29.08 -5.89 14.98
CA PRO A 283 -29.98 -5.36 13.95
C PRO A 283 -29.63 -3.95 13.47
N GLN A 284 -28.85 -3.18 14.23
CA GLN A 284 -28.38 -1.84 13.87
C GLN A 284 -27.00 -1.84 13.19
N THR A 285 -26.56 -3.00 12.69
CA THR A 285 -25.27 -3.17 12.05
C THR A 285 -25.43 -3.66 10.62
N VAL A 286 -24.85 -2.90 9.68
CA VAL A 286 -24.86 -3.21 8.25
C VAL A 286 -23.55 -3.86 7.87
N LEU A 287 -23.64 -5.04 7.24
CA LEU A 287 -22.50 -5.70 6.62
C LEU A 287 -22.18 -5.03 5.28
N ILE A 288 -20.94 -4.60 5.12
CA ILE A 288 -20.42 -4.14 3.83
C ILE A 288 -19.71 -5.31 3.15
N ASP A 289 -20.43 -6.00 2.27
CA ASP A 289 -19.96 -7.17 1.52
C ASP A 289 -19.45 -6.83 0.10
N LYS A 290 -19.06 -5.57 -0.11
CA LYS A 290 -18.54 -5.07 -1.38
C LYS A 290 -17.13 -4.55 -1.23
N MET A 291 -16.24 -4.96 -2.12
CA MET A 291 -14.85 -4.47 -2.14
C MET A 291 -14.79 -3.05 -2.70
N GLY A 292 -13.89 -2.23 -2.16
CA GLY A 292 -13.58 -0.90 -2.69
C GLY A 292 -14.52 0.23 -2.24
N VAL A 293 -15.45 -0.02 -1.33
CA VAL A 293 -16.39 1.01 -0.81
C VAL A 293 -16.02 1.53 0.59
N LEU A 294 -14.93 1.04 1.20
CA LEU A 294 -14.52 1.42 2.55
C LEU A 294 -14.31 2.94 2.71
N SER A 295 -13.71 3.59 1.71
CA SER A 295 -13.55 5.06 1.70
C SER A 295 -14.90 5.79 1.75
N LYS A 296 -15.94 5.27 1.07
CA LYS A 296 -17.30 5.84 1.15
C LYS A 296 -17.89 5.69 2.55
N CYS A 297 -17.64 4.56 3.21
CA CYS A 297 -18.09 4.30 4.57
C CYS A 297 -17.47 5.31 5.55
N TYR A 298 -16.15 5.57 5.47
CA TYR A 298 -15.51 6.59 6.31
C TYR A 298 -16.10 7.98 6.08
N ARG A 299 -16.36 8.39 4.83
CA ARG A 299 -16.91 9.72 4.52
C ARG A 299 -18.29 10.00 5.12
N ILE A 300 -19.04 8.97 5.50
CA ILE A 300 -20.35 9.10 6.15
C ILE A 300 -20.32 8.71 7.63
N SER A 301 -19.13 8.49 8.19
CA SER A 301 -18.96 8.05 9.58
C SER A 301 -18.62 9.20 10.52
N ASP A 302 -19.18 9.16 11.72
CA ASP A 302 -18.77 9.97 12.85
C ASP A 302 -17.47 9.46 13.49
N LEU A 303 -17.25 8.15 13.46
CA LEU A 303 -16.09 7.49 14.05
C LEU A 303 -15.65 6.29 13.20
N ALA A 304 -14.36 6.01 13.20
CA ALA A 304 -13.80 4.81 12.59
C ALA A 304 -13.04 3.98 13.62
N ILE A 305 -13.27 2.67 13.63
CA ILE A 305 -12.42 1.69 14.31
C ILE A 305 -11.73 0.85 13.25
N ILE A 306 -10.40 0.85 13.25
CA ILE A 306 -9.60 0.16 12.23
C ILE A 306 -9.19 -1.21 12.76
N GLY A 307 -9.66 -2.27 12.12
CA GLY A 307 -9.33 -3.64 12.44
C GLY A 307 -7.90 -4.03 12.07
N GLY A 308 -7.61 -5.32 12.18
CA GLY A 308 -6.27 -5.88 12.13
C GLY A 308 -5.37 -5.43 13.29
N SER A 309 -5.95 -4.83 14.32
CA SER A 309 -5.25 -4.07 15.36
C SER A 309 -5.63 -4.50 16.79
N PHE A 310 -6.74 -5.20 16.97
CA PHE A 310 -7.20 -5.76 18.25
C PHE A 310 -6.93 -7.26 18.39
N VAL A 311 -6.44 -7.91 17.33
CA VAL A 311 -5.94 -9.29 17.36
C VAL A 311 -4.50 -9.38 16.91
N ASN A 312 -3.76 -10.32 17.49
CA ASN A 312 -2.38 -10.57 17.11
C ASN A 312 -2.31 -11.27 15.73
N GLY A 313 -1.19 -11.10 15.02
CA GLY A 313 -0.89 -11.77 13.75
C GLY A 313 -1.20 -10.96 12.49
N VAL A 314 -2.05 -9.93 12.58
CA VAL A 314 -2.39 -9.07 11.43
C VAL A 314 -1.44 -7.89 11.32
N GLY A 315 -1.26 -7.10 12.39
CA GLY A 315 -0.25 -6.03 12.47
C GLY A 315 -0.70 -4.64 11.99
N GLY A 316 -2.01 -4.40 11.92
CA GLY A 316 -2.65 -3.13 11.58
C GLY A 316 -3.02 -2.96 10.10
N HIS A 317 -4.18 -2.33 9.84
CA HIS A 317 -4.54 -1.77 8.52
C HIS A 317 -4.36 -0.26 8.48
N ASP A 318 -4.62 0.33 7.32
CA ASP A 318 -4.43 1.75 7.06
C ASP A 318 -5.33 2.61 7.96
N ILE A 319 -4.70 3.23 8.97
CA ILE A 319 -5.34 4.19 9.88
C ILE A 319 -5.31 5.63 9.34
N PHE A 320 -4.57 5.88 8.27
CA PHE A 320 -4.41 7.23 7.71
C PHE A 320 -5.64 7.64 6.91
N GLU A 321 -6.26 6.71 6.20
CA GLU A 321 -7.36 6.98 5.28
C GLU A 321 -8.57 7.66 5.97
N SER A 322 -9.03 7.13 7.10
CA SER A 322 -10.11 7.72 7.89
C SER A 322 -9.68 9.02 8.56
N ALA A 323 -8.48 9.03 9.15
CA ALA A 323 -7.96 10.20 9.86
C ALA A 323 -7.85 11.43 8.93
N LYS A 324 -7.29 11.27 7.73
CA LYS A 324 -7.18 12.39 6.77
C LYS A 324 -8.52 12.89 6.23
N MET A 325 -9.59 12.09 6.36
CA MET A 325 -10.97 12.48 6.04
C MET A 325 -11.64 13.29 7.16
N GLY A 326 -10.93 13.53 8.27
CA GLY A 326 -11.49 14.19 9.44
C GLY A 326 -12.35 13.26 10.30
N VAL A 327 -12.23 11.95 10.12
CA VAL A 327 -12.95 10.97 10.93
C VAL A 327 -12.07 10.59 12.13
N PRO A 328 -12.53 10.83 13.38
CA PRO A 328 -11.82 10.37 14.56
C PRO A 328 -11.58 8.85 14.50
N THR A 329 -10.32 8.46 14.56
CA THR A 329 -9.87 7.10 14.24
C THR A 329 -9.35 6.37 15.48
N LEU A 330 -9.94 5.23 15.80
CA LEU A 330 -9.55 4.35 16.90
C LEU A 330 -8.95 3.05 16.36
N PHE A 331 -7.95 2.52 17.04
CA PHE A 331 -7.32 1.25 16.65
C PHE A 331 -6.65 0.59 17.85
N GLY A 332 -6.45 -0.73 17.77
CA GLY A 332 -5.84 -1.52 18.82
C GLY A 332 -4.31 -1.50 18.84
N PRO A 333 -3.66 -2.16 19.83
CA PRO A 333 -2.23 -2.09 20.05
C PRO A 333 -1.39 -2.91 19.04
N TYR A 334 -2.00 -3.82 18.28
CA TYR A 334 -1.29 -4.73 17.37
C TYR A 334 -0.93 -4.05 16.04
N MET A 335 -0.13 -2.99 16.07
CA MET A 335 0.22 -2.14 14.91
C MET A 335 1.66 -2.31 14.39
N TYR A 336 2.30 -3.46 14.66
CA TYR A 336 3.73 -3.67 14.41
C TYR A 336 4.17 -3.59 12.93
N LYS A 337 3.25 -3.61 11.94
CA LYS A 337 3.57 -3.38 10.53
C LYS A 337 3.50 -1.89 10.13
N GLN A 338 2.98 -1.03 10.99
CA GLN A 338 2.65 0.36 10.68
C GLN A 338 3.14 1.33 11.77
N VAL A 339 4.37 1.09 12.28
CA VAL A 339 4.93 1.84 13.42
C VAL A 339 4.98 3.35 13.15
N ASP A 340 5.56 3.78 12.02
CA ASP A 340 5.66 5.20 11.68
C ASP A 340 4.28 5.85 11.53
N LEU A 341 3.33 5.14 10.92
CA LEU A 341 1.98 5.66 10.74
C LEU A 341 1.24 5.77 12.08
N THR A 342 1.40 4.78 12.95
CA THR A 342 0.84 4.78 14.32
C THR A 342 1.38 5.96 15.11
N GLN A 343 2.68 6.21 15.03
CA GLN A 343 3.30 7.35 15.68
C GLN A 343 2.76 8.67 15.11
N LEU A 344 2.69 8.82 13.78
CA LEU A 344 2.17 10.02 13.12
C LEU A 344 0.73 10.33 13.56
N ILE A 345 -0.14 9.33 13.57
CA ILE A 345 -1.57 9.49 13.90
C ILE A 345 -1.79 9.75 15.40
N THR A 346 -1.06 9.06 16.29
CA THR A 346 -1.19 9.30 17.73
C THR A 346 -0.61 10.64 18.16
N GLN A 347 0.57 11.02 17.65
CA GLN A 347 1.22 12.29 18.00
C GLN A 347 0.49 13.52 17.46
N SER A 348 -0.18 13.40 16.31
CA SER A 348 -1.03 14.48 15.80
C SER A 348 -2.35 14.62 16.55
N GLY A 349 -2.73 13.62 17.35
CA GLY A 349 -4.04 13.55 18.00
C GLY A 349 -5.18 13.25 17.02
N ALA A 350 -4.88 12.82 15.80
CA ALA A 350 -5.85 12.43 14.78
C ALA A 350 -6.47 11.04 15.03
N GLY A 351 -5.80 10.23 15.85
CA GLY A 351 -6.24 8.88 16.22
C GLY A 351 -5.81 8.49 17.63
N LYS A 352 -6.54 7.55 18.24
CA LYS A 352 -6.18 6.98 19.55
C LYS A 352 -5.93 5.47 19.42
N MET A 353 -4.76 5.04 19.88
CA MET A 353 -4.44 3.63 20.07
C MET A 353 -4.96 3.18 21.44
N LEU A 354 -5.80 2.14 21.49
CA LEU A 354 -6.53 1.74 22.70
C LEU A 354 -6.46 0.23 22.92
N SER A 355 -6.43 -0.19 24.18
CA SER A 355 -6.75 -1.58 24.52
C SER A 355 -8.25 -1.86 24.35
N LEU A 356 -8.65 -3.13 24.37
CA LEU A 356 -10.07 -3.49 24.25
C LEU A 356 -10.89 -3.02 25.47
N GLU A 357 -10.24 -2.90 26.64
CA GLU A 357 -10.84 -2.39 27.87
C GLU A 357 -11.12 -0.90 27.77
N ALA A 358 -10.17 -0.12 27.22
CA ALA A 358 -10.30 1.33 27.05
C ALA A 358 -11.23 1.73 25.89
N LEU A 359 -11.56 0.80 24.98
CA LEU A 359 -12.35 1.11 23.78
C LEU A 359 -13.75 1.65 24.12
N LEU A 360 -14.49 0.98 25.00
CA LEU A 360 -15.87 1.38 25.34
C LEU A 360 -15.95 2.79 25.97
N PRO A 361 -15.19 3.12 27.05
CA PRO A 361 -15.27 4.46 27.64
C PRO A 361 -14.83 5.56 26.66
N THR A 362 -13.83 5.31 25.80
CA THR A 362 -13.44 6.28 24.77
C THR A 362 -14.48 6.42 23.67
N LEU A 363 -15.17 5.34 23.29
CA LEU A 363 -16.29 5.41 22.35
C LEU A 363 -17.45 6.23 22.90
N GLU A 364 -17.84 6.02 24.16
CA GLU A 364 -18.88 6.82 24.81
C GLU A 364 -18.49 8.30 24.84
N GLU A 365 -17.26 8.62 25.27
CA GLU A 365 -16.75 10.00 25.27
C GLU A 365 -16.87 10.64 23.88
N LEU A 366 -16.37 9.98 22.84
CA LEU A 366 -16.38 10.51 21.48
C LEU A 366 -17.80 10.59 20.89
N LEU A 367 -18.68 9.63 21.13
CA LEU A 367 -20.05 9.65 20.60
C LEU A 367 -20.90 10.78 21.20
N TYR A 368 -20.70 11.11 22.47
CA TYR A 368 -21.48 12.11 23.18
C TYR A 368 -20.78 13.47 23.34
N ASN A 369 -19.57 13.62 22.78
CA ASN A 369 -18.84 14.89 22.75
C ASN A 369 -18.52 15.32 21.29
N PRO A 370 -19.41 16.12 20.65
CA PRO A 370 -19.20 16.60 19.28
C PRO A 370 -17.94 17.45 19.14
N HIS A 371 -17.60 18.27 20.15
CA HIS A 371 -16.42 19.11 20.14
C HIS A 371 -15.14 18.27 20.05
N LEU A 372 -15.06 17.18 20.83
CA LEU A 372 -13.90 16.29 20.79
C LEU A 372 -13.78 15.57 19.43
N ARG A 373 -14.90 15.18 18.81
CA ARG A 373 -14.89 14.61 17.46
C ARG A 373 -14.39 15.63 16.43
N GLN A 374 -14.91 16.85 16.49
CA GLN A 374 -14.51 17.92 15.57
C GLN A 374 -13.01 18.22 15.72
N GLU A 375 -12.52 18.42 16.94
CA GLU A 375 -11.10 18.69 17.22
C GLU A 375 -10.19 17.57 16.69
N MET A 376 -10.56 16.31 16.94
CA MET A 376 -9.82 15.14 16.47
C MET A 376 -9.86 15.01 14.94
N GLY A 377 -10.99 15.34 14.32
CA GLY A 377 -11.15 15.39 12.88
C GLY A 377 -10.29 16.48 12.22
N GLU A 378 -10.31 17.70 12.75
CA GLU A 378 -9.48 18.82 12.28
C GLU A 378 -7.98 18.48 12.37
N LYS A 379 -7.56 17.86 13.47
CA LYS A 379 -6.20 17.32 13.63
C LYS A 379 -5.87 16.28 12.57
N GLY A 380 -6.81 15.42 12.22
CA GLY A 380 -6.68 14.43 11.15
C GLY A 380 -6.50 15.04 9.77
N ILE A 381 -7.32 16.05 9.42
CA ILE A 381 -7.19 16.79 8.16
C ILE A 381 -5.83 17.50 8.09
N LEU A 382 -5.43 18.19 9.17
CA LEU A 382 -4.14 18.87 9.24
C LEU A 382 -2.95 17.90 9.17
N CYS A 383 -3.05 16.74 9.83
CA CYS A 383 -2.07 15.67 9.73
C CYS A 383 -1.93 15.19 8.27
N GLY A 384 -3.07 14.97 7.61
CA GLY A 384 -3.14 14.62 6.20
C GLY A 384 -2.40 15.62 5.31
N GLN A 385 -2.72 16.91 5.44
CA GLN A 385 -2.10 18.00 4.69
C GLN A 385 -0.58 18.09 4.91
N LYS A 386 -0.12 17.96 6.17
CA LYS A 386 1.32 17.99 6.50
C LYS A 386 2.08 16.77 5.98
N ALA A 387 1.43 15.62 5.89
CA ALA A 387 2.04 14.38 5.43
C ALA A 387 2.21 14.33 3.89
N MET A 388 1.49 15.17 3.15
CA MET A 388 1.57 15.28 1.70
C MET A 388 2.91 15.86 1.20
N GLY A 389 3.10 15.83 -0.12
CA GLY A 389 4.27 16.36 -0.82
C GLY A 389 5.44 15.38 -0.83
N SER A 390 5.19 14.12 -0.43
CA SER A 390 6.19 13.07 -0.48
C SER A 390 6.66 12.79 -1.90
N ALA A 391 5.75 12.78 -2.87
CA ALA A 391 6.05 12.57 -4.28
C ALA A 391 6.99 13.65 -4.82
N LEU A 392 6.72 14.93 -4.52
CA LEU A 392 7.59 16.02 -4.94
C LEU A 392 8.98 15.95 -4.28
N ARG A 393 9.05 15.66 -2.98
CA ARG A 393 10.33 15.48 -2.26
C ARG A 393 11.14 14.32 -2.83
N THR A 394 10.50 13.17 -3.03
CA THR A 394 11.11 12.00 -3.67
C THR A 394 11.62 12.32 -5.06
N TRP A 395 10.82 13.02 -5.87
CA TRP A 395 11.24 13.40 -7.21
C TRP A 395 12.47 14.30 -7.21
N LYS A 396 12.47 15.37 -6.39
CA LYS A 396 13.63 16.28 -6.27
C LYS A 396 14.90 15.54 -5.90
N GLU A 397 14.79 14.54 -5.04
CA GLU A 397 15.93 13.75 -4.59
C GLU A 397 16.54 12.88 -5.69
N ILE A 398 15.71 12.27 -6.53
CA ILE A 398 16.17 11.33 -7.57
C ILE A 398 16.33 11.98 -8.95
N ALA A 399 15.82 13.20 -9.15
CA ALA A 399 15.96 13.92 -10.43
C ALA A 399 17.43 14.18 -10.79
N CYS A 400 18.30 14.44 -9.80
CA CYS A 400 19.75 14.60 -10.01
C CYS A 400 20.45 13.33 -10.48
N MET A 401 19.76 12.18 -10.47
CA MET A 401 20.27 10.91 -10.99
C MET A 401 20.13 10.79 -12.50
N LEU A 402 19.37 11.68 -13.13
CA LEU A 402 19.25 11.77 -14.57
C LEU A 402 20.30 12.74 -15.09
N ASP A 403 21.28 12.20 -15.83
CA ASP A 403 22.27 13.01 -16.53
C ASP A 403 21.59 13.57 -17.78
N TYR A 404 21.05 14.80 -17.67
CA TYR A 404 20.47 15.56 -18.77
C TYR A 404 21.29 16.80 -19.08
#